data_AF-A0A7C4TFD8-F1
#
_entry.id   AF-A0A7C4TFD8-F1
#
_cell.length_a   1.000
_cell.length_b   1.000
_cell.length_c   1.000
_cell.angle_alpha   90.00
_cell.angle_beta   90.00
_cell.angle_gamma   90.00
#
_symmetry.space_group_name_H-M   'P 1'
#
loop_
_entity.id
_entity.type
_entity.pdbx_description
1 polymer ?
#
loop_
_entity_poly.entity_id
_entity_poly.type
_entity_poly.pdbx_seq_one_letter_code
_entity_poly.pdbx_strand_id
1 'polypeptide(L)'
;MRAAPVLSITSGEGGTVIGARGVFDRPAADRLLRIVHDVVQRGGAIEDLVLDLRATSQCTTAALECVAELVSAGMRLLEAPPPRAQLPRPRAREALGP
;
A
#
# COMPACT_ATOMS: atom_id res chain seq x y z
N MET A 1 -18.24 24.95 -3.48
CA MET A 1 -17.67 23.75 -4.15
C MET A 1 -16.24 23.58 -3.62
N ARG A 2 -15.89 22.44 -3.03
CA ARG A 2 -14.53 22.17 -2.50
C ARG A 2 -13.73 21.49 -3.61
N ALA A 3 -12.61 22.06 -4.04
CA ALA A 3 -11.77 21.46 -5.07
C ALA A 3 -11.20 20.12 -4.57
N ALA A 4 -11.23 19.09 -5.41
CA ALA A 4 -10.65 17.80 -5.07
C ALA A 4 -9.12 17.94 -4.89
N PRO A 5 -8.52 17.26 -3.91
CA PRO A 5 -7.08 17.25 -3.75
C PRO A 5 -6.40 16.73 -4.99
N VAL A 6 -5.28 17.36 -5.34
CA VAL A 6 -4.41 16.88 -6.40
C VAL A 6 -3.38 15.95 -5.76
N LEU A 7 -3.34 14.71 -6.23
CA LEU A 7 -2.34 13.72 -5.83
C LEU A 7 -1.32 13.58 -6.97
N SER A 8 -0.04 13.60 -6.65
CA SER A 8 1.06 13.36 -7.60
C SER A 8 1.95 12.25 -7.07
N ILE A 9 2.38 11.35 -7.96
CA ILE A 9 3.24 10.21 -7.59
C ILE A 9 4.53 10.33 -8.37
N THR A 10 5.65 10.24 -7.65
CA THR A 10 6.99 10.23 -8.23
C THR A 10 7.70 9.00 -7.70
N SER A 11 8.10 8.09 -8.59
CA SER A 11 8.90 6.92 -8.25
C SER A 11 10.33 7.13 -8.72
N GLY A 12 11.31 6.81 -7.88
CA GLY A 12 12.73 6.91 -8.19
C GLY A 12 13.57 5.92 -7.37
N GLU A 13 14.89 6.03 -7.46
CA GLU A 13 15.83 5.14 -6.74
C GLU A 13 15.70 5.20 -5.21
N GLY A 14 15.15 6.30 -4.66
CA GLY A 14 14.90 6.47 -3.22
C GLY A 14 13.47 6.14 -2.78
N GLY A 15 12.72 5.39 -3.59
CA GLY A 15 11.35 4.98 -3.28
C GLY A 15 10.25 5.78 -4.00
N THR A 16 9.03 5.65 -3.49
CA THR A 16 7.82 6.26 -4.04
C THR A 16 7.38 7.43 -3.15
N VAL A 17 7.41 8.63 -3.71
CA VAL A 17 6.90 9.84 -3.05
C VAL A 17 5.51 10.14 -3.59
N ILE A 18 4.53 10.25 -2.70
CA ILE A 18 3.18 10.69 -3.03
C ILE A 18 2.94 12.06 -2.41
N GLY A 19 2.81 13.07 -3.26
CA GLY A 19 2.50 14.44 -2.88
C GLY A 19 1.00 14.69 -2.89
N ALA A 20 0.52 15.41 -1.87
CA ALA A 20 -0.86 15.92 -1.82
C ALA A 20 -0.85 17.45 -1.82
N ARG A 21 -1.70 18.05 -2.67
CA ARG A 21 -1.93 19.50 -2.72
C ARG A 21 -3.40 19.83 -2.48
N GLY A 22 -3.63 20.87 -1.68
CA GLY A 22 -4.99 21.32 -1.30
C GLY A 22 -5.50 20.64 -0.03
N VAL A 23 -6.80 20.30 0.02
CA VAL A 23 -7.41 19.67 1.20
C VAL A 23 -7.19 18.16 1.15
N PHE A 24 -6.46 17.61 2.12
CA PHE A 24 -6.31 16.17 2.31
C PHE A 24 -7.40 15.66 3.27
N ASP A 25 -8.45 15.10 2.71
CA ASP A 25 -9.62 14.55 3.41
C ASP A 25 -9.75 13.02 3.20
N ARG A 26 -10.78 12.40 3.79
CA ARG A 26 -11.00 10.94 3.68
C ARG A 26 -11.05 10.47 2.20
N PRO A 27 -11.81 11.11 1.30
CA PRO A 27 -11.77 10.75 -0.13
C PRO A 27 -10.40 10.89 -0.80
N ALA A 28 -9.55 11.84 -0.36
CA ALA A 28 -8.16 11.95 -0.78
C ALA A 28 -7.35 10.73 -0.34
N ALA A 29 -7.47 10.38 0.93
CA ALA A 29 -6.77 9.25 1.53
C ALA A 29 -7.23 7.92 0.90
N ASP A 30 -8.54 7.70 0.69
CA ASP A 30 -9.04 6.48 0.02
C ASP A 30 -8.53 6.37 -1.43
N ARG A 31 -8.30 7.50 -2.13
CA ARG A 31 -7.65 7.50 -3.45
C ARG A 31 -6.19 7.14 -3.36
N LEU A 32 -5.45 7.71 -2.41
CA LEU A 32 -4.07 7.36 -2.11
C LEU A 32 -3.94 5.85 -1.87
N LEU A 33 -4.80 5.28 -1.02
CA LEU A 33 -4.82 3.85 -0.69
C LEU A 33 -5.01 2.98 -1.94
N ARG A 34 -5.97 3.33 -2.81
CA ARG A 34 -6.22 2.58 -4.04
C ARG A 34 -5.01 2.57 -4.97
N ILE A 35 -4.33 3.71 -5.09
CA ILE A 35 -3.14 3.80 -5.95
C ILE A 35 -2.01 2.92 -5.39
N VAL A 36 -1.73 3.01 -4.09
CA VAL A 36 -0.72 2.17 -3.44
C VAL A 36 -1.06 0.69 -3.63
N HIS A 37 -2.32 0.31 -3.41
CA HIS A 37 -2.79 -1.06 -3.62
C HIS A 37 -2.61 -1.52 -5.07
N ASP A 38 -2.97 -0.70 -6.06
CA ASP A 38 -2.82 -1.03 -7.48
C ASP A 38 -1.35 -1.22 -7.89
N VAL A 39 -0.43 -0.44 -7.33
CA VAL A 39 1.01 -0.61 -7.56
C VAL A 39 1.48 -1.97 -7.03
N VAL A 40 1.10 -2.30 -5.79
CA VAL A 40 1.48 -3.57 -5.14
C VAL A 40 0.88 -4.77 -5.89
N GLN A 41 -0.41 -4.70 -6.28
CA GLN A 41 -1.08 -5.77 -7.02
C GLN A 41 -0.47 -6.04 -8.40
N ARG A 42 0.12 -5.02 -9.04
CA ARG A 42 0.85 -5.17 -10.32
C ARG A 42 2.25 -5.78 -10.14
N GLY A 43 2.63 -6.18 -8.93
CA GLY A 43 3.96 -6.68 -8.61
C GLY A 43 5.00 -5.58 -8.43
N GLY A 44 4.59 -4.31 -8.32
CA GLY A 44 5.47 -3.22 -7.97
C GLY A 44 5.88 -3.32 -6.49
N ALA A 45 7.17 -3.37 -6.22
CA ALA A 45 7.69 -3.23 -4.87
C ALA A 45 7.70 -1.74 -4.50
N ILE A 46 7.06 -1.39 -3.39
CA ILE A 46 7.20 -0.08 -2.77
C ILE A 46 8.15 -0.28 -1.60
N GLU A 47 9.42 0.03 -1.81
CA GLU A 47 10.46 -0.09 -0.78
C GLU A 47 10.28 0.99 0.29
N ASP A 48 10.30 2.26 -0.13
CA ASP A 48 10.01 3.40 0.71
C ASP A 48 8.78 4.15 0.19
N LEU A 49 7.82 4.44 1.07
CA LEU A 49 6.64 5.26 0.77
C LEU A 49 6.69 6.56 1.58
N VAL A 50 6.83 7.69 0.88
CA VAL A 50 6.85 9.02 1.52
C VAL A 50 5.57 9.77 1.15
N LEU A 51 4.79 10.16 2.16
CA LEU A 51 3.62 11.03 1.98
C LEU A 51 4.03 12.49 2.22
N ASP A 52 4.12 13.28 1.14
CA ASP A 52 4.45 14.70 1.20
C ASP A 52 3.18 15.57 1.31
N LEU A 53 2.98 16.14 2.49
CA LEU A 53 1.83 17.01 2.80
C LEU A 53 2.20 18.51 2.78
N ARG A 54 3.41 18.91 2.36
CA ARG A 54 3.86 20.31 2.42
C ARG A 54 2.98 21.27 1.62
N ALA A 55 2.35 20.79 0.55
CA ALA A 55 1.44 21.57 -0.29
C ALA A 55 -0.03 21.45 0.13
N THR A 56 -0.33 20.79 1.26
CA THR A 56 -1.69 20.69 1.77
C THR A 56 -2.08 21.94 2.55
N SER A 57 -3.27 22.46 2.28
CA SER A 57 -3.84 23.61 3.01
C SER A 57 -4.60 23.18 4.26
N GLN A 58 -5.04 21.91 4.30
CA GLN A 58 -5.78 21.34 5.42
C GLN A 58 -5.65 19.81 5.36
N CYS A 59 -5.48 19.17 6.51
CA CYS A 59 -5.53 17.72 6.68
C CYS A 59 -6.60 17.37 7.70
N THR A 60 -7.52 16.45 7.38
CA THR A 60 -8.57 16.03 8.32
C THR A 60 -8.14 14.82 9.14
N THR A 61 -8.69 14.67 10.35
CA THR A 61 -8.45 13.49 11.20
C THR A 61 -8.82 12.19 10.48
N ALA A 62 -9.95 12.18 9.77
CA ALA A 62 -10.41 11.01 9.01
C ALA A 62 -9.41 10.58 7.90
N ALA A 63 -8.68 11.53 7.32
CA ALA A 63 -7.62 11.23 6.36
C ALA A 63 -6.40 10.60 7.03
N LEU A 64 -6.02 11.09 8.22
CA LEU A 64 -4.93 10.51 9.02
C LEU A 64 -5.26 9.10 9.51
N GLU A 65 -6.49 8.88 9.97
CA GLU A 65 -6.98 7.55 10.38
C GLU A 65 -6.89 6.55 9.22
N CYS A 66 -7.28 6.97 8.01
CA CYS A 66 -7.18 6.15 6.80
C CYS A 66 -5.73 5.75 6.48
N VAL A 67 -4.79 6.69 6.60
CA VAL A 67 -3.36 6.42 6.40
C VAL A 67 -2.82 5.50 7.51
N ALA A 68 -3.23 5.70 8.76
CA ALA A 68 -2.82 4.85 9.87
C ALA A 68 -3.32 3.40 9.73
N GLU A 69 -4.55 3.21 9.24
CA GLU A 69 -5.11 1.89 8.90
C GLU A 69 -4.25 1.17 7.86
N LEU A 70 -3.80 1.87 6.81
CA LEU A 70 -2.91 1.31 5.79
C LEU A 70 -1.57 0.88 6.37
N VAL A 71 -0.91 1.77 7.12
CA VAL A 71 0.39 1.46 7.74
C VAL A 71 0.26 0.27 8.69
N SER A 72 -0.81 0.22 9.49
CA SER A 72 -1.09 -0.89 10.38
C SER A 72 -1.34 -2.20 9.63
N ALA A 73 -2.00 -2.15 8.46
CA ALA A 73 -2.16 -3.32 7.60
C ALA A 73 -0.81 -3.77 7.01
N GLY A 74 0.03 -2.84 6.54
CA GLY A 74 1.37 -3.13 6.03
C GLY A 74 2.28 -3.76 7.08
N MET A 75 2.34 -3.18 8.27
CA MET A 75 3.14 -3.72 9.39
C MET A 75 2.70 -5.12 9.79
N ARG A 76 1.39 -5.39 9.87
CA ARG A 76 0.88 -6.75 10.17
C ARG A 76 1.28 -7.79 9.12
N LEU A 77 1.44 -7.40 7.85
CA LEU A 77 1.95 -8.30 6.81
C LEU A 77 3.44 -8.61 7.00
N LEU A 78 4.22 -7.64 7.47
CA LEU A 78 5.65 -7.81 7.76
C LEU A 78 5.89 -8.62 9.05
N GLU A 79 5.05 -8.45 10.06
CA GLU A 79 5.10 -9.19 11.32
C GLU A 79 4.50 -10.59 11.23
N ALA A 80 3.65 -10.84 10.22
CA ALA A 80 3.10 -12.16 9.99
C ALA A 80 4.26 -13.13 9.70
N PRO A 81 4.35 -14.28 10.41
CA PRO A 81 5.34 -15.29 10.08
C PRO A 81 5.18 -15.65 8.60
N PRO A 82 6.29 -15.78 7.83
CA PRO A 82 6.22 -15.99 6.40
C PRO A 82 5.23 -17.11 6.13
N PRO A 83 4.24 -16.90 5.23
CA PRO A 83 3.20 -17.89 4.99
C PRO A 83 3.92 -19.20 4.73
N ARG A 84 3.75 -20.17 5.63
CA ARG A 84 4.43 -21.46 5.50
C ARG A 84 4.12 -21.93 4.11
N ALA A 85 5.14 -21.98 3.25
CA ALA A 85 4.99 -22.47 1.89
C ALA A 85 4.41 -23.87 2.04
N GLN A 86 3.10 -24.02 1.79
CA GLN A 86 2.48 -25.33 1.70
C GLN A 86 3.03 -25.90 0.41
N LEU A 87 4.17 -26.59 0.52
CA LEU A 87 4.73 -27.37 -0.56
C LEU A 87 3.57 -28.23 -1.10
N PRO A 88 3.24 -28.15 -2.40
CA PRO A 88 2.29 -29.06 -2.99
C PRO A 88 2.76 -30.45 -2.62
N ARG A 89 1.96 -31.21 -1.84
CA ARG A 89 2.33 -32.56 -1.44
C ARG A 89 2.67 -33.30 -2.73
N PRO A 90 3.91 -33.78 -2.93
CA PRO A 90 4.15 -34.72 -4.00
C PRO A 90 3.21 -35.89 -3.72
N ARG A 91 2.21 -36.10 -4.59
CA ARG A 91 1.47 -37.36 -4.59
C ARG A 91 2.54 -38.41 -4.84
N ALA A 92 2.96 -39.10 -3.79
CA ALA A 92 3.81 -40.27 -3.88
C ALA A 92 3.11 -41.18 -4.89
N ARG A 93 3.64 -41.20 -6.11
CA ARG A 93 3.07 -41.95 -7.20
C ARG A 93 3.40 -43.40 -6.86
N GLU A 94 2.38 -44.10 -6.38
CA GLU A 94 2.31 -45.55 -6.27
C GLU A 94 2.92 -46.16 -7.53
N ALA A 95 4.15 -46.68 -7.45
CA ALA A 95 4.75 -47.60 -8.41
C ALA A 95 6.13 -48.05 -7.94
N LEU A 96 6.18 -48.76 -6.83
CA LEU A 96 7.14 -49.85 -6.67
C LEU A 96 6.29 -51.05 -6.24
N GLY A 97 5.78 -51.75 -7.26
CA GLY A 97 5.18 -53.07 -7.11
C GLY A 97 6.23 -54.09 -6.62
N PRO A 98 5.78 -55.33 -6.37
CA PRO A 98 6.33 -56.26 -5.37
C PRO A 98 7.82 -56.57 -5.52
#